data_AF-A0A959IVM3-F1
#
_entry.id   AF-A0A959IVM3-F1
#
_cell.length_a   1.000
_cell.length_b   1.000
_cell.length_c   1.000
_cell.angle_alpha   90.00
_cell.angle_beta   90.00
_cell.angle_gamma   90.00
#
_symmetry.space_group_name_H-M   'P 1'
#
loop_
_entity.id
_entity.type
_entity.pdbx_description
1 polymer ?
#
loop_
_entity_poly.entity_id
_entity_poly.type
_entity_poly.pdbx_seq_one_letter_code
_entity_poly.pdbx_strand_id
1 'polypeptide(L)'
;TLFRSMRQKEHIDAMEIMGVNTASYLIMPKTIAGVVVIPLLVTISAFVAIIGGYVATVPTGYLTDVDYLRGLRAYFDEYNVLVMYVKSVVFAFLLTTISCYQGYNVQGGSIELGKASTNAVVISNILILLSDYLIAVMLTG
;
A
#
# COMPACT_ATOMS: atom_id res chain seq x y z
N THR A 1 30.04 -4.24 -8.60
CA THR A 1 28.78 -3.60 -8.12
C THR A 1 28.88 -2.09 -7.94
N LEU A 2 30.01 -1.50 -7.51
CA LEU A 2 30.21 -0.04 -7.38
C LEU A 2 30.06 0.76 -8.69
N PHE A 3 30.59 0.25 -9.81
CA PHE A 3 30.51 0.93 -11.12
C PHE A 3 29.07 1.08 -11.66
N ARG A 4 28.14 0.19 -11.26
CA ARG A 4 26.74 0.24 -11.70
C ARG A 4 25.94 1.32 -10.98
N SER A 5 26.31 1.64 -9.73
CA SER A 5 25.66 2.70 -8.95
C SER A 5 26.15 4.09 -9.33
N MET A 6 27.42 4.24 -9.76
CA MET A 6 27.98 5.52 -10.21
C MET A 6 27.41 5.98 -11.55
N ARG A 7 27.30 5.07 -12.54
CA ARG A 7 26.63 5.38 -13.82
C ARG A 7 25.16 5.76 -13.64
N GLN A 8 24.44 5.15 -12.70
CA GLN A 8 23.04 5.49 -12.44
C GLN A 8 22.89 6.88 -11.81
N LYS A 9 23.81 7.30 -10.94
CA LYS A 9 23.84 8.66 -10.37
C LYS A 9 24.12 9.71 -11.45
N GLU A 10 25.10 9.49 -12.33
CA GLU A 10 25.38 10.41 -13.44
C GLU A 10 24.18 10.62 -14.38
N HIS A 11 23.37 9.59 -14.65
CA HIS A 11 22.17 9.74 -15.48
C HIS A 11 21.02 10.49 -14.79
N ILE A 12 20.94 10.45 -13.45
CA ILE A 12 19.95 11.19 -12.65
C ILE A 12 20.39 12.65 -12.50
N ASP A 13 21.68 12.88 -12.22
CA ASP A 13 22.30 14.20 -12.08
C ASP A 13 22.30 14.94 -13.44
N ALA A 14 22.56 14.25 -14.55
CA ALA A 14 22.42 14.81 -15.90
C ALA A 14 20.98 15.26 -16.23
N MET A 15 19.97 14.60 -15.66
CA MET A 15 18.56 14.98 -15.83
C MET A 15 18.19 16.21 -14.99
N GLU A 16 18.82 16.35 -13.82
CA GLU A 16 18.67 17.50 -12.92
C GLU A 16 19.37 18.76 -13.48
N ILE A 17 20.54 18.59 -14.10
CA ILE A 17 21.29 19.66 -14.80
C ILE A 17 20.55 20.15 -16.06
N MET A 18 19.69 19.31 -16.66
CA MET A 18 18.79 19.69 -17.78
C MET A 18 17.53 20.45 -17.33
N GLY A 19 17.40 20.79 -16.04
CA GLY A 19 16.28 21.60 -15.53
C GLY A 19 14.96 20.84 -15.39
N VAL A 20 14.97 19.51 -15.51
CA VAL A 20 13.82 18.66 -15.24
C VAL A 20 13.80 18.34 -13.76
N ASN A 21 12.67 18.56 -13.09
CA ASN A 21 12.48 18.15 -11.70
C ASN A 21 12.42 16.60 -11.63
N THR A 22 13.59 15.97 -11.53
CA THR A 22 13.78 14.52 -11.52
C THR A 22 13.00 13.84 -10.38
N ALA A 23 12.82 14.54 -9.25
CA ALA A 23 11.96 14.05 -8.16
C ALA A 23 10.51 13.91 -8.64
N SER A 24 9.91 14.96 -9.22
CA SER A 24 8.53 14.88 -9.68
C SER A 24 8.33 13.87 -10.82
N TYR A 25 9.30 13.77 -11.74
CA TYR A 25 9.23 12.87 -12.91
C TYR A 25 9.37 11.37 -12.56
N LEU A 26 10.13 11.02 -11.50
CA LEU A 26 10.19 9.64 -10.98
C LEU A 26 9.06 9.29 -10.01
N ILE A 27 8.54 10.28 -9.26
CA ILE A 27 7.54 10.07 -8.21
C ILE A 27 6.12 9.94 -8.79
N MET A 28 5.80 10.68 -9.86
CA MET A 28 4.51 10.58 -10.56
C MET A 28 4.14 9.16 -11.03
N PRO A 29 4.99 8.43 -11.78
CA PRO A 29 4.64 7.09 -12.23
C PRO A 29 4.49 6.09 -11.07
N LYS A 30 5.25 6.25 -10.00
CA LYS A 30 5.21 5.34 -8.84
C LYS A 30 3.98 5.56 -7.95
N THR A 31 3.55 6.81 -7.80
CA THR A 31 2.31 7.16 -7.09
C THR A 31 1.08 6.66 -7.85
N ILE A 32 1.02 6.87 -9.16
CA ILE A 32 -0.06 6.35 -10.03
C ILE A 32 -0.11 4.81 -9.97
N ALA A 33 1.05 4.14 -10.07
CA ALA A 33 1.11 2.69 -9.96
C ALA A 33 0.61 2.18 -8.60
N GLY A 34 1.02 2.81 -7.50
CA GLY A 34 0.57 2.39 -6.16
C GLY A 34 -0.92 2.62 -5.92
N VAL A 35 -1.48 3.74 -6.39
CA VAL A 35 -2.91 4.03 -6.25
C VAL A 35 -3.80 3.06 -7.04
N VAL A 36 -3.31 2.46 -8.13
CA VAL A 36 -4.05 1.43 -8.89
C VAL A 36 -3.86 0.03 -8.29
N VAL A 37 -2.63 -0.32 -7.90
CA VAL A 37 -2.29 -1.67 -7.46
C VAL A 37 -2.84 -1.99 -6.06
N ILE A 38 -2.82 -1.04 -5.13
CA ILE A 38 -3.30 -1.28 -3.76
C ILE A 38 -4.80 -1.60 -3.70
N PRO A 39 -5.73 -0.83 -4.30
CA PRO A 39 -7.14 -1.20 -4.28
C PRO A 39 -7.40 -2.54 -4.97
N LEU A 40 -6.67 -2.86 -6.05
CA LEU A 40 -6.75 -4.18 -6.69
C LEU A 40 -6.32 -5.32 -5.74
N LEU A 41 -5.26 -5.12 -4.94
CA LEU A 41 -4.88 -6.11 -3.93
C LEU A 41 -5.94 -6.26 -2.84
N VAL A 42 -6.57 -5.16 -2.43
CA VAL A 42 -7.63 -5.19 -1.40
C VAL A 42 -8.84 -5.99 -1.88
N THR A 43 -9.25 -5.85 -3.14
CA THR A 43 -10.36 -6.67 -3.69
C THR A 43 -10.02 -8.15 -3.69
N ILE A 44 -8.85 -8.53 -4.18
CA ILE A 44 -8.39 -9.93 -4.17
C ILE A 44 -8.34 -10.46 -2.74
N SER A 45 -7.83 -9.67 -1.79
CA SER A 45 -7.79 -10.07 -0.38
C SER A 45 -9.18 -10.29 0.19
N ALA A 46 -10.18 -9.47 -0.17
CA ALA A 46 -11.56 -9.64 0.27
C ALA A 46 -12.17 -10.94 -0.30
N PHE A 47 -11.93 -11.25 -1.58
CA PHE A 47 -12.38 -12.51 -2.18
C PHE A 47 -11.74 -13.73 -1.49
N VAL A 48 -10.43 -13.67 -1.25
CA VAL A 48 -9.70 -14.74 -0.55
C VAL A 48 -10.19 -14.87 0.90
N ALA A 49 -10.53 -13.77 1.58
CA ALA A 49 -11.07 -13.81 2.93
C ALA A 49 -12.44 -14.50 3.02
N ILE A 50 -13.34 -14.25 2.06
CA ILE A 50 -14.64 -14.93 2.00
C ILE A 50 -14.46 -16.43 1.75
N ILE A 51 -13.62 -16.81 0.78
CA ILE A 51 -13.34 -18.22 0.50
C ILE A 51 -12.64 -18.89 1.69
N GLY A 52 -11.69 -18.21 2.32
CA GLY A 52 -10.99 -18.69 3.50
C GLY A 52 -11.93 -18.90 4.69
N GLY A 53 -12.89 -18.00 4.89
CA GLY A 53 -13.94 -18.14 5.90
C GLY A 53 -14.84 -19.35 5.64
N TYR A 54 -15.22 -19.58 4.38
CA TYR A 54 -16.02 -20.74 3.96
C TYR A 54 -15.28 -22.06 4.21
N VAL A 55 -14.02 -22.15 3.78
CA VAL A 55 -13.16 -23.33 3.99
C VAL A 55 -12.87 -23.57 5.48
N ALA A 56 -12.87 -22.54 6.32
CA ALA A 56 -12.65 -22.70 7.75
C ALA A 56 -13.89 -23.21 8.52
N THR A 57 -15.11 -23.02 8.00
CA THR A 57 -16.36 -23.31 8.74
C THR A 57 -17.11 -24.53 8.24
N VAL A 58 -17.23 -24.71 6.92
CA VAL A 58 -18.03 -25.78 6.32
C VAL A 58 -17.41 -27.18 6.49
N PRO A 59 -16.15 -27.44 6.11
CA PRO A 59 -15.57 -28.78 6.26
C PRO A 59 -15.33 -29.19 7.71
N THR A 60 -15.26 -28.20 8.61
CA THR A 60 -15.08 -28.40 10.05
C THR A 60 -16.40 -28.71 10.77
N GLY A 61 -17.54 -28.63 10.07
CA GLY A 61 -18.86 -29.03 10.56
C GLY A 61 -19.53 -28.04 11.51
N TYR A 62 -18.99 -26.82 11.67
CA TYR A 62 -19.57 -25.80 12.56
C TYR A 62 -20.84 -25.15 11.99
N LEU A 63 -20.91 -24.95 10.67
CA LEU A 63 -22.07 -24.37 9.97
C LEU A 63 -22.39 -25.16 8.71
N THR A 64 -23.67 -25.24 8.35
CA THR A 64 -24.09 -25.72 7.02
C THR A 64 -23.84 -24.65 5.96
N ASP A 65 -23.70 -25.06 4.69
CA ASP A 65 -23.55 -24.14 3.54
C ASP A 65 -24.61 -23.03 3.52
N VAL A 66 -25.83 -23.40 3.90
CA VAL A 66 -27.00 -22.52 3.90
C VAL A 66 -26.88 -21.46 5.00
N ASP A 67 -26.41 -21.85 6.19
CA ASP A 67 -26.21 -20.94 7.32
C ASP A 67 -25.05 -19.97 7.07
N TYR A 68 -23.98 -20.42 6.42
CA TYR A 68 -22.86 -19.56 6.03
C TYR A 68 -23.29 -18.48 5.05
N LEU A 69 -24.00 -18.84 3.96
CA LEU A 69 -24.50 -17.86 2.99
C LEU A 69 -25.50 -16.87 3.61
N ARG A 70 -26.34 -17.35 4.53
CA ARG A 70 -27.35 -16.51 5.19
C ARG A 70 -26.69 -15.52 6.16
N GLY A 71 -25.69 -15.95 6.92
CA GLY A 71 -24.88 -15.08 7.76
C GLY A 71 -24.12 -14.05 6.92
N LEU A 72 -23.49 -14.48 5.82
CA LEU A 72 -22.77 -13.59 4.93
C LEU A 72 -23.67 -12.47 4.39
N ARG A 73 -24.90 -12.77 3.95
CA ARG A 73 -25.85 -11.77 3.45
C ARG A 73 -26.45 -10.89 4.55
N ALA A 74 -26.69 -11.43 5.74
CA ALA A 74 -27.31 -10.69 6.83
C ALA A 74 -26.37 -9.62 7.43
N TYR A 75 -25.07 -9.88 7.46
CA TYR A 75 -24.05 -8.94 7.93
C TYR A 75 -23.37 -8.15 6.80
N PHE A 76 -23.77 -8.38 5.55
CA PHE A 76 -23.23 -7.63 4.42
C PHE A 76 -23.84 -6.23 4.40
N ASP A 77 -23.02 -5.25 4.74
CA ASP A 77 -23.33 -3.84 4.59
C ASP A 77 -22.49 -3.26 3.46
N GLU A 78 -23.16 -2.69 2.47
CA GLU A 78 -22.56 -2.01 1.32
C GLU A 78 -21.76 -0.76 1.74
N TYR A 79 -22.10 -0.14 2.87
CA TYR A 79 -21.33 0.95 3.45
C TYR A 79 -19.90 0.51 3.81
N ASN A 80 -19.74 -0.68 4.41
CA ASN A 80 -18.43 -1.21 4.79
C ASN A 80 -17.51 -1.44 3.58
N VAL A 81 -18.08 -1.77 2.41
CA VAL A 81 -17.32 -1.93 1.18
C VAL A 81 -16.77 -0.58 0.70
N LEU A 82 -17.60 0.48 0.71
CA LEU A 82 -17.15 1.83 0.36
C LEU A 82 -16.08 2.35 1.32
N VAL A 83 -16.27 2.13 2.63
CA VAL A 83 -15.27 2.46 3.66
C VAL A 83 -13.92 1.77 3.36
N MET A 84 -13.96 0.49 3.01
CA MET A 84 -12.75 -0.28 2.69
C MET A 84 -12.01 0.29 1.48
N TYR A 85 -12.72 0.64 0.40
CA TYR A 85 -12.10 1.25 -0.79
C TYR A 85 -11.51 2.63 -0.48
N VAL A 86 -12.23 3.50 0.23
CA VAL A 86 -11.73 4.84 0.59
C VAL A 86 -10.46 4.73 1.43
N LYS A 87 -10.44 3.85 2.45
CA LYS A 87 -9.23 3.56 3.23
C LYS A 87 -8.06 3.09 2.37
N SER A 88 -8.32 2.17 1.43
CA SER A 88 -7.27 1.62 0.56
C SER A 88 -6.58 2.68 -0.30
N VAL A 89 -7.33 3.66 -0.82
CA VAL A 89 -6.79 4.75 -1.64
C VAL A 89 -5.93 5.70 -0.78
N VAL A 90 -6.39 6.03 0.43
CA VAL A 90 -5.63 6.89 1.34
C VAL A 90 -4.32 6.23 1.77
N PHE A 91 -4.34 4.93 2.08
CA PHE A 91 -3.12 4.18 2.41
C PHE A 91 -2.16 4.09 1.22
N ALA A 92 -2.68 3.90 0.01
CA ALA A 92 -1.86 3.92 -1.20
C ALA A 92 -1.15 5.25 -1.42
N PHE A 93 -1.85 6.36 -1.18
CA PHE A 93 -1.28 7.68 -1.30
C PHE A 93 -0.19 7.96 -0.25
N LEU A 94 -0.44 7.60 1.01
CA LEU A 94 0.54 7.76 2.10
C LEU A 94 1.80 6.91 1.86
N LEU A 95 1.61 5.63 1.52
CA LEU A 95 2.72 4.69 1.32
C LEU A 95 3.62 5.14 0.17
N THR A 96 3.02 5.54 -0.96
CA THR A 96 3.77 5.98 -2.15
C THR A 96 4.52 7.28 -1.90
N THR A 97 3.90 8.27 -1.24
CA THR A 97 4.54 9.55 -0.90
C THR A 97 5.75 9.36 0.02
N ILE A 98 5.60 8.58 1.10
CA ILE A 98 6.68 8.35 2.08
C ILE A 98 7.82 7.54 1.45
N SER A 99 7.49 6.50 0.68
CA SER A 99 8.49 5.68 -0.03
C SER A 99 9.30 6.48 -1.05
N CYS A 100 8.67 7.47 -1.68
CA CYS A 100 9.33 8.37 -2.62
C CYS A 100 10.23 9.38 -1.91
N TYR A 101 9.77 9.97 -0.82
CA TYR A 101 10.54 10.92 -0.02
C TYR A 101 11.81 10.28 0.55
N GLN A 102 11.70 9.10 1.15
CA GLN A 102 12.84 8.41 1.71
C GLN A 102 13.82 7.90 0.64
N GLY A 103 13.31 7.55 -0.56
CA GLY A 103 14.13 7.08 -1.68
C GLY A 103 14.90 8.19 -2.39
N TYR A 104 14.36 9.41 -2.44
CA TYR A 104 15.03 10.57 -3.02
C TYR A 104 16.12 11.13 -2.10
N ASN A 105 15.92 11.10 -0.78
CA ASN A 105 16.86 11.70 0.18
C ASN A 105 18.08 10.80 0.50
N VAL A 106 18.35 9.76 -0.28
CA VAL A 106 19.49 8.84 -0.09
C VAL A 106 20.69 9.33 -0.89
N GLN A 107 21.69 9.87 -0.20
CA GLN A 107 22.91 10.36 -0.85
C GLN A 107 24.05 9.31 -0.88
N GLY A 108 23.94 8.22 -0.12
CA GLY A 108 24.99 7.21 0.04
C GLY A 108 25.09 6.10 -1.00
N GLY A 109 25.98 5.13 -0.73
CA GLY A 109 26.16 3.89 -1.51
C GLY A 109 25.07 2.84 -1.24
N SER A 110 25.25 1.63 -1.77
CA SER A 110 24.23 0.55 -1.71
C SER A 110 23.80 0.14 -0.30
N ILE A 111 24.65 0.34 0.71
CA ILE A 111 24.34 0.04 2.12
C ILE A 111 23.38 1.08 2.72
N GLU A 112 23.57 2.37 2.39
CA GLU A 112 22.72 3.45 2.88
C GLU A 112 21.34 3.43 2.19
N LEU A 113 21.28 2.99 0.93
CA LEU A 113 20.02 2.75 0.22
C LEU A 113 19.17 1.66 0.91
N GLY A 114 19.79 0.58 1.36
CA GLY A 114 19.11 -0.48 2.12
C GLY A 114 18.56 0.03 3.46
N LYS A 115 19.37 0.76 4.23
CA LYS A 115 18.93 1.36 5.50
C LYS A 115 17.80 2.38 5.32
N ALA A 116 17.89 3.22 4.30
CA ALA A 116 16.83 4.17 3.97
C ALA A 116 15.53 3.47 3.57
N SER A 117 15.59 2.37 2.81
CA SER A 117 14.41 1.58 2.46
C SER A 117 13.74 0.98 3.68
N THR A 118 14.50 0.45 4.64
CA THR A 118 13.92 -0.10 5.88
C THR A 118 13.28 1.00 6.73
N ASN A 119 13.95 2.15 6.87
CA ASN A 119 13.38 3.30 7.59
C ASN A 119 12.10 3.82 6.91
N ALA A 120 12.04 3.81 5.57
CA ALA A 120 10.85 4.18 4.82
C ALA A 120 9.66 3.29 5.16
N VAL A 121 9.88 1.98 5.25
CA VAL A 121 8.83 0.99 5.57
C VAL A 121 8.36 1.16 7.02
N VAL A 122 9.28 1.40 7.96
CA VAL A 122 8.91 1.62 9.37
C VAL A 122 8.08 2.90 9.53
N ILE A 123 8.54 4.02 8.96
CA ILE A 123 7.84 5.31 9.05
C ILE A 123 6.47 5.24 8.36
N SER A 124 6.41 4.62 7.18
CA SER A 124 5.13 4.44 6.47
C SER A 124 4.16 3.56 7.25
N ASN A 125 4.62 2.48 7.89
CA ASN A 125 3.75 1.63 8.71
C ASN A 125 3.14 2.41 9.90
N ILE A 126 3.96 3.18 10.62
CA ILE A 126 3.48 4.01 11.75
C ILE A 126 2.44 5.03 11.29
N LEU A 127 2.69 5.72 10.17
CA LEU A 127 1.76 6.69 9.59
C LEU A 127 0.46 6.05 9.10
N ILE A 128 0.54 4.85 8.50
CA ILE A 128 -0.63 4.09 8.06
C ILE A 128 -1.48 3.70 9.27
N LEU A 129 -0.88 3.20 10.35
CA LEU A 129 -1.59 2.87 11.60
C LEU A 129 -2.30 4.09 12.21
N LEU A 130 -1.62 5.23 12.27
CA LEU A 130 -2.20 6.46 12.80
C LEU A 130 -3.34 6.98 11.91
N SER A 131 -3.16 6.91 10.59
CA SER A 131 -4.20 7.28 9.63
C SER A 131 -5.40 6.32 9.68
N ASP A 132 -5.18 5.02 9.87
CA ASP A 132 -6.26 4.04 10.00
C ASP A 132 -7.13 4.34 11.21
N TYR A 133 -6.50 4.62 12.36
CA TYR A 133 -7.20 4.99 13.58
C TYR A 133 -8.04 6.27 13.39
N LEU A 134 -7.45 7.31 12.78
CA LEU A 134 -8.17 8.54 12.46
C LEU A 134 -9.40 8.30 11.57
N ILE A 135 -9.23 7.53 10.50
CA ILE A 135 -10.34 7.23 9.58
C ILE A 135 -11.39 6.36 10.25
N ALA A 136 -10.98 5.37 11.06
CA ALA A 136 -11.91 4.53 11.81
C ALA A 136 -12.76 5.34 12.79
N VAL A 137 -12.12 6.23 13.57
CA VAL A 137 -12.82 7.10 14.53
C VAL A 137 -13.78 8.07 13.84
N MET A 138 -13.39 8.65 12.70
CA MET A 138 -14.25 9.61 11.98
C MET A 138 -15.45 8.98 11.27
N LEU A 139 -15.40 7.68 10.98
CA LEU A 139 -16.36 7.01 10.11
C LEU A 139 -17.26 6.02 10.84
N THR A 140 -16.81 5.52 11.99
CA THR A 140 -17.56 4.62 12.89
C THR A 140 -17.94 5.31 14.21
N GLY A 141 -17.31 6.45 14.53
CA GLY A 141 -17.71 7.32 15.63
C GLY A 141 -18.83 8.28 15.30
#